data_AF-A0A1P8DR08-F1
#
_entry.id   AF-A0A1P8DR08-F1
#
_cell.length_a   1.000
_cell.length_b   1.000
_cell.length_c   1.000
_cell.angle_alpha   90.00
_cell.angle_beta   90.00
_cell.angle_gamma   90.00
#
_symmetry.space_group_name_H-M   'P 1'
#
loop_
_entity.id
_entity.type
_entity.pdbx_description
1 polymer ?
#
loop_
_entity_poly.entity_id
_entity_poly.type
_entity_poly.pdbx_seq_one_letter_code
_entity_poly.pdbx_strand_id
1 'polypeptide(L)'
;MENLFVGLVGVLLGHYMTIRLATKKANLQERAFYFELEILLDKYKVDLSHKYDDFINPVKDKYIVGVPVIDMSLINALMVELAGTEKVLNQEIRKLIIHTSKFSEDLLVSAKERESYNKVNSQNTEEFSRLTKKMLIEEVQLVFYLYKLIRDKDQFIFGEYKLLEMAKVACNVADIGFDMKIWQKIMPSSTDG
;
A
#
# COMPACT_ATOMS: atom_id res chain seq x y z
N MET A 1 36.26 -31.81 -36.86
CA MET A 1 34.90 -32.01 -36.28
C MET A 1 34.87 -31.71 -34.78
N GLU A 2 35.89 -32.07 -34.00
CA GLU A 2 35.93 -31.78 -32.54
C GLU A 2 35.75 -30.30 -32.17
N ASN A 3 36.46 -29.38 -32.83
CA ASN A 3 36.37 -27.94 -32.53
C ASN A 3 34.96 -27.34 -32.75
N LEU A 4 34.20 -27.91 -33.69
CA LEU A 4 32.85 -27.46 -34.02
C LEU A 4 31.84 -27.97 -32.98
N PHE A 5 32.06 -29.18 -32.46
CA PHE A 5 31.26 -29.76 -31.37
C PHE A 5 31.51 -29.04 -30.04
N VAL A 6 32.77 -28.76 -29.70
CA VAL A 6 33.14 -27.97 -28.50
C VAL A 6 32.57 -26.55 -28.59
N GLY A 7 32.61 -25.92 -29.76
CA GLY A 7 31.99 -24.61 -29.99
C GLY A 7 30.48 -24.63 -29.79
N LEU A 8 29.77 -25.63 -30.34
CA LEU A 8 28.33 -25.84 -30.15
C LEU A 8 27.95 -26.03 -28.69
N VAL A 9 28.70 -26.88 -27.97
CA VAL A 9 28.48 -27.10 -26.52
C VAL A 9 28.71 -25.82 -25.73
N GLY A 10 29.75 -25.05 -26.05
CA GLY A 10 30.03 -23.75 -25.44
C GLY A 10 28.89 -22.74 -25.64
N VAL A 11 28.35 -22.66 -26.86
CA VAL A 11 27.20 -21.79 -27.18
C VAL A 11 25.94 -22.21 -26.42
N LEU A 12 25.63 -23.51 -26.40
CA LEU A 12 24.47 -24.04 -25.69
C LEU A 12 24.57 -23.79 -24.18
N LEU A 13 25.73 -24.02 -23.58
CA LEU A 13 25.97 -23.75 -22.16
C LEU A 13 25.91 -22.25 -21.85
N GLY A 14 26.48 -21.40 -22.70
CA GLY A 14 26.41 -19.95 -22.56
C GLY A 14 24.97 -19.42 -22.62
N HIS A 15 24.19 -19.90 -23.60
CA HIS A 15 22.79 -19.56 -23.74
C HIS A 15 21.96 -20.03 -22.53
N TYR A 16 22.14 -21.28 -22.09
CA TYR A 16 21.48 -21.82 -20.91
C TYR A 16 21.79 -21.01 -19.64
N MET A 17 23.06 -20.67 -19.42
CA MET A 17 23.49 -19.85 -18.26
C MET A 17 22.89 -18.45 -18.33
N THR A 18 22.79 -17.86 -19.53
CA THR A 18 22.21 -16.53 -19.74
C THR A 18 20.72 -16.53 -19.38
N ILE A 19 19.95 -17.49 -19.90
CA ILE A 19 18.53 -17.65 -19.55
C ILE A 19 18.37 -17.85 -18.04
N ARG A 20 19.16 -18.75 -17.45
CA ARG A 20 19.10 -19.04 -16.02
C ARG A 20 19.37 -17.81 -15.16
N LEU A 21 20.36 -16.99 -15.52
CA LEU A 21 20.67 -15.76 -14.82
C LEU A 21 19.58 -14.70 -15.00
N ALA A 22 19.01 -14.58 -16.20
CA ALA A 22 17.92 -13.66 -16.49
C ALA A 22 16.67 -14.00 -15.66
N THR A 23 16.23 -15.26 -15.66
CA THR A 23 15.09 -15.73 -14.85
C THR A 23 15.37 -15.57 -13.35
N LYS A 24 16.60 -15.85 -12.88
CA LYS A 24 16.96 -15.63 -11.48
C LYS A 24 16.86 -14.15 -11.11
N LYS A 25 17.33 -13.24 -11.97
CA LYS A 25 17.25 -11.79 -11.77
C LYS A 25 15.78 -11.34 -11.68
N ALA A 26 14.93 -11.77 -12.63
CA ALA A 26 13.51 -11.43 -12.64
C ALA A 26 12.79 -11.88 -11.35
N ASN A 27 13.05 -13.11 -10.88
CA ASN A 27 12.48 -13.61 -9.62
C ASN A 27 12.94 -12.83 -8.39
N LEU A 28 14.20 -12.36 -8.36
CA LEU A 28 14.71 -11.53 -7.26
C LEU A 28 14.07 -10.14 -7.27
N GLN A 29 13.88 -9.55 -8.45
CA GLN A 29 13.20 -8.26 -8.62
C GLN A 29 11.72 -8.35 -8.22
N GLU A 30 11.02 -9.41 -8.61
CA GLU A 30 9.63 -9.66 -8.23
C GLU A 30 9.50 -9.81 -6.72
N ARG A 31 10.40 -10.57 -6.09
CA ARG A 31 10.43 -10.69 -4.63
C ARG A 31 10.70 -9.35 -3.95
N ALA A 32 11.67 -8.58 -4.43
CA ALA A 32 11.97 -7.25 -3.90
C ALA A 32 10.75 -6.33 -4.01
N PHE A 33 10.03 -6.38 -5.14
CA PHE A 33 8.80 -5.61 -5.33
C PHE A 33 7.76 -5.91 -4.25
N TYR A 34 7.46 -7.20 -4.00
CA TYR A 34 6.51 -7.56 -2.95
C TYR A 34 7.01 -7.24 -1.53
N PHE A 35 8.31 -7.32 -1.26
CA PHE A 35 8.89 -6.92 0.01
C PHE A 35 8.72 -5.42 0.30
N GLU A 36 8.92 -4.57 -0.71
CA GLU A 36 8.65 -3.12 -0.54
C GLU A 36 7.18 -2.86 -0.18
N LEU A 37 6.25 -3.60 -0.80
CA LEU A 37 4.83 -3.49 -0.46
C LEU A 37 4.52 -4.00 0.95
N GLU A 38 5.17 -5.07 1.41
CA GLU A 38 5.04 -5.57 2.79
C GLU A 38 5.52 -4.53 3.80
N ILE A 39 6.66 -3.86 3.53
CA ILE A 39 7.18 -2.77 4.35
C ILE A 39 6.17 -1.61 4.42
N LEU A 40 5.55 -1.22 3.30
CA LEU A 40 4.50 -0.20 3.29
C LEU A 40 3.30 -0.63 4.11
N LEU A 41 2.84 -1.85 3.90
CA LEU A 41 1.70 -2.40 4.61
C LEU A 41 1.93 -2.38 6.14
N ASP A 42 3.10 -2.78 6.61
CA ASP A 42 3.42 -2.77 8.03
C ASP A 42 3.46 -1.36 8.63
N LYS A 43 3.97 -0.37 7.90
CA LYS A 43 3.93 1.03 8.32
C LYS A 43 2.49 1.55 8.45
N TYR A 44 1.65 1.28 7.46
CA TYR A 44 0.27 1.76 7.43
C TYR A 44 -0.66 1.04 8.40
N LYS A 45 -0.38 -0.21 8.80
CA LYS A 45 -1.10 -0.86 9.91
C LYS A 45 -0.92 -0.10 11.22
N VAL A 46 0.33 0.23 11.54
CA VAL A 46 0.68 0.93 12.77
C VAL A 46 0.04 2.32 12.76
N ASP A 47 0.16 3.02 11.64
CA ASP A 47 -0.41 4.36 11.48
C ASP A 47 -1.97 4.34 11.52
N LEU A 48 -2.62 3.34 10.93
CA LEU A 48 -4.06 3.11 11.05
C LEU A 48 -4.50 2.95 12.51
N SER A 49 -3.76 2.18 13.31
CA SER A 49 -4.07 2.01 14.73
C SER A 49 -4.01 3.34 15.49
N HIS A 50 -3.03 4.18 15.19
CA HIS A 50 -2.92 5.50 15.82
C HIS A 50 -4.06 6.43 15.41
N LYS A 51 -4.40 6.50 14.13
CA LYS A 51 -5.52 7.33 13.65
C LYS A 51 -6.86 6.85 14.19
N TYR A 52 -7.02 5.54 14.35
CA TYR A 52 -8.23 4.97 14.94
C TYR A 52 -8.39 5.40 16.40
N ASP A 53 -7.31 5.35 17.18
CA ASP A 53 -7.28 5.87 18.54
C ASP A 53 -7.48 7.39 18.60
N ASP A 54 -6.93 8.15 17.65
CA ASP A 54 -7.17 9.61 17.54
C ASP A 54 -8.64 9.94 17.29
N PHE A 55 -9.35 9.10 16.54
CA PHE A 55 -10.78 9.28 16.30
C PHE A 55 -11.64 8.97 17.53
N ILE A 56 -11.30 7.90 18.26
CA ILE A 56 -12.05 7.49 19.45
C ILE A 56 -11.76 8.43 20.62
N ASN A 57 -10.51 8.85 20.76
CA ASN A 57 -10.02 9.71 21.84
C ASN A 57 -9.49 11.03 21.25
N PRO A 58 -10.36 11.94 20.78
CA PRO A 58 -9.94 13.14 20.06
C PRO A 58 -9.42 14.26 20.96
N VAL A 59 -9.20 14.06 22.26
CA VAL A 59 -8.56 15.07 23.13
C VAL A 59 -7.38 14.40 23.82
N LYS A 60 -6.17 14.77 23.38
CA LYS A 60 -4.90 14.21 23.87
C LYS A 60 -3.84 15.29 24.01
N ASP A 61 -2.93 15.09 24.97
CA ASP A 61 -1.80 15.99 25.19
C ASP A 61 -0.77 15.91 24.05
N LYS A 62 -0.64 14.75 23.40
CA LYS A 62 0.25 14.51 22.28
C LYS A 62 -0.39 13.57 21.27
N TYR A 63 -0.33 13.97 20.01
CA TYR A 63 -0.69 13.13 18.86
C TYR A 63 0.57 12.56 18.24
N ILE A 64 0.44 11.41 17.61
CA ILE A 64 1.48 10.93 16.71
C ILE A 64 1.37 11.79 15.45
N VAL A 65 2.37 12.66 15.27
CA VAL A 65 2.44 13.62 14.18
C VAL A 65 3.21 12.98 13.04
N GLY A 66 2.62 12.99 11.84
CA GLY A 66 3.23 12.49 10.62
C GLY A 66 2.40 11.41 9.94
N VAL A 67 2.55 11.35 8.62
CA VAL A 67 2.09 10.24 7.76
C VAL A 67 3.36 9.56 7.27
N PRO A 68 3.42 8.22 7.18
CA PRO A 68 4.50 7.53 6.49
C PRO A 68 4.63 8.13 5.08
N VAL A 69 5.72 8.86 4.84
CA VAL A 69 6.01 9.36 3.49
C VAL A 69 6.43 8.15 2.67
N ILE A 70 5.66 7.83 1.63
CA ILE A 70 6.02 6.77 0.71
C ILE A 70 7.04 7.32 -0.28
N ASP A 71 8.25 6.76 -0.25
CA ASP A 71 9.16 6.88 -1.38
C ASP A 71 8.83 5.80 -2.41
N MET A 72 8.10 6.19 -3.45
CA MET A 72 7.73 5.29 -4.56
C MET A 72 8.89 5.03 -5.53
N SER A 73 10.07 5.66 -5.36
CA SER A 73 11.18 5.56 -6.32
C SER A 73 11.63 4.12 -6.55
N LEU A 74 11.82 3.35 -5.48
CA LEU A 74 12.26 1.96 -5.56
C LEU A 74 11.19 1.05 -6.17
N ILE A 75 9.92 1.22 -5.76
CA ILE A 75 8.79 0.48 -6.34
C ILE A 75 8.70 0.76 -7.84
N ASN A 76 8.74 2.04 -8.24
CA ASN A 76 8.71 2.45 -9.64
C ASN A 76 9.89 1.88 -10.44
N ALA A 77 11.10 1.89 -9.87
CA ALA A 77 12.27 1.30 -10.51
C ALA A 77 12.10 -0.22 -10.72
N LEU A 78 11.65 -0.95 -9.70
CA LEU A 78 11.38 -2.39 -9.80
C LEU A 78 10.29 -2.70 -10.83
N MET A 79 9.24 -1.88 -10.91
CA MET A 79 8.21 -2.02 -11.95
C MET A 79 8.77 -1.88 -13.36
N VAL A 80 9.63 -0.88 -13.60
CA VAL A 80 10.28 -0.67 -14.91
C VAL A 80 11.19 -1.84 -15.25
N GLU A 81 11.97 -2.32 -14.28
CA GLU A 81 12.86 -3.47 -14.48
C GLU A 81 12.06 -4.75 -14.80
N LEU A 82 10.98 -5.02 -14.08
CA LEU A 82 10.12 -6.19 -14.31
C LEU A 82 9.37 -6.14 -15.64
N ALA A 83 9.05 -4.95 -16.15
CA ALA A 83 8.41 -4.78 -17.45
C ALA A 83 9.26 -5.32 -18.63
N GLY A 84 10.58 -5.42 -18.45
CA GLY A 84 11.50 -6.03 -19.42
C GLY A 84 11.70 -7.53 -19.27
N THR A 85 10.92 -8.22 -18.43
CA THR A 85 11.10 -9.64 -18.08
C THR A 85 9.83 -10.45 -18.34
N GLU A 86 9.88 -11.76 -18.10
CA GLU A 86 8.69 -12.64 -18.08
C GLU A 86 7.77 -12.41 -16.87
N LYS A 87 8.21 -11.61 -15.88
CA LYS A 87 7.48 -11.28 -14.65
C LYS A 87 6.81 -9.91 -14.72
N VAL A 88 6.28 -9.55 -15.89
CA VAL A 88 5.58 -8.28 -16.08
C VAL A 88 4.37 -8.22 -15.14
N LEU A 89 4.27 -7.11 -14.39
CA LEU A 89 3.13 -6.86 -13.51
C LEU A 89 1.86 -6.67 -14.33
N ASN A 90 0.77 -7.30 -13.90
CA ASN A 90 -0.52 -7.18 -14.56
C ASN A 90 -1.10 -5.75 -14.45
N GLN A 91 -2.13 -5.46 -15.25
CA GLN A 91 -2.76 -4.14 -15.29
C GLN A 91 -3.37 -3.71 -13.95
N GLU A 92 -3.91 -4.65 -13.17
CA GLU A 92 -4.57 -4.37 -11.89
C GLU A 92 -3.56 -3.95 -10.81
N ILE A 93 -2.39 -4.59 -10.77
CA ILE A 93 -1.28 -4.19 -9.91
C ILE A 93 -0.85 -2.76 -10.26
N ARG A 94 -0.71 -2.45 -11.56
CA ARG A 94 -0.33 -1.12 -12.02
C ARG A 94 -1.37 -0.05 -11.66
N LYS A 95 -2.66 -0.36 -11.77
CA LYS A 95 -3.75 0.53 -11.32
C LYS A 95 -3.61 0.83 -9.83
N LEU A 96 -3.43 -0.20 -9.00
CA LEU A 96 -3.25 -0.01 -7.56
C LEU A 96 -2.06 0.90 -7.27
N ILE A 97 -0.89 0.68 -7.90
CA ILE A 97 0.29 1.52 -7.64
C ILE A 97 0.04 3.00 -7.96
N ILE A 98 -0.61 3.30 -9.08
CA ILE A 98 -0.99 4.69 -9.43
C ILE A 98 -1.92 5.27 -8.35
N HIS A 99 -2.89 4.48 -7.89
CA HIS A 99 -3.80 4.89 -6.82
C HIS A 99 -3.07 5.07 -5.48
N THR A 100 -2.14 4.20 -5.10
CA THR A 100 -1.36 4.28 -3.86
C THR A 100 -0.55 5.56 -3.78
N SER A 101 0.10 6.00 -4.87
CA SER A 101 0.80 7.28 -4.90
C SER A 101 -0.14 8.43 -4.58
N LYS A 102 -1.32 8.45 -5.21
CA LYS A 102 -2.34 9.47 -4.96
C LYS A 102 -2.87 9.42 -3.52
N PHE A 103 -3.16 8.23 -2.99
CA PHE A 103 -3.58 8.04 -1.60
C PHE A 103 -2.55 8.61 -0.62
N SER A 104 -1.25 8.36 -0.85
CA SER A 104 -0.20 8.91 0.00
C SER A 104 -0.14 10.44 -0.04
N GLU A 105 -0.36 11.04 -1.21
CA GLU A 105 -0.39 12.50 -1.36
C GLU A 105 -1.59 13.11 -0.64
N ASP A 106 -2.80 12.56 -0.87
CA ASP A 106 -4.04 13.03 -0.26
C ASP A 106 -4.00 12.90 1.28
N LEU A 107 -3.43 11.81 1.79
CA LEU A 107 -3.24 11.57 3.22
C LEU A 107 -2.26 12.58 3.83
N LEU A 108 -1.18 12.90 3.12
CA LEU A 108 -0.20 13.91 3.56
C LEU A 108 -0.81 15.32 3.63
N VAL A 109 -1.63 15.69 2.65
CA VAL A 109 -2.37 16.96 2.66
C VAL A 109 -3.31 17.02 3.86
N SER A 110 -4.15 15.99 4.03
CA SER A 110 -5.12 15.92 5.14
C SER A 110 -4.43 15.95 6.51
N ALA A 111 -3.27 15.30 6.64
CA ALA A 111 -2.49 15.32 7.88
C ALA A 111 -1.89 16.69 8.21
N LYS A 112 -1.35 17.40 7.22
CA LYS A 112 -0.84 18.78 7.39
C LYS A 112 -1.95 19.73 7.80
N GLU A 113 -3.13 19.59 7.17
CA GLU A 113 -4.32 20.35 7.56
C GLU A 113 -4.71 20.06 9.00
N ARG A 114 -4.80 18.77 9.39
CA ARG A 114 -5.13 18.35 10.77
C ARG A 114 -4.12 18.88 11.79
N GLU A 115 -2.83 18.90 11.44
CA GLU A 115 -1.76 19.40 12.33
C GLU A 115 -1.95 20.87 12.70
N SER A 116 -2.51 21.69 11.80
CA SER A 116 -2.84 23.09 12.11
C SER A 116 -3.88 23.24 13.24
N TYR A 117 -4.71 22.21 13.45
CA TYR A 117 -5.72 22.10 14.50
C TYR A 117 -5.25 21.29 15.71
N ASN A 118 -3.97 20.90 15.78
CA ASN A 118 -3.43 20.11 16.89
C ASN A 118 -3.15 20.96 18.15
N LYS A 119 -4.16 21.69 18.61
CA LYS A 119 -4.21 22.38 19.90
C LYS A 119 -5.38 21.81 20.68
N VAL A 120 -5.22 21.55 21.99
CA VAL A 120 -6.21 20.83 22.83
C VAL A 120 -7.66 21.30 22.61
N ASN A 121 -7.91 22.61 22.53
CA ASN A 121 -9.25 23.16 22.30
C ASN A 121 -9.77 22.98 20.86
N SER A 122 -8.88 22.87 19.88
CA SER A 122 -9.19 22.72 18.45
C SER A 122 -9.40 21.25 18.04
N GLN A 123 -8.99 20.29 18.86
CA GLN A 123 -9.12 18.86 18.56
C GLN A 123 -10.57 18.35 18.71
N ASN A 124 -11.40 19.02 19.53
CA ASN A 124 -12.83 18.70 19.65
C ASN A 124 -13.71 19.43 18.61
N THR A 125 -13.11 20.01 17.58
CA THR A 125 -13.86 20.69 16.53
C THR A 125 -14.40 19.70 15.51
N GLU A 126 -15.53 20.05 14.89
CA GLU A 126 -16.10 19.29 13.76
C GLU A 126 -15.07 19.08 12.65
N GLU A 127 -14.25 20.10 12.39
CA GLU A 127 -13.22 20.07 11.35
C GLU A 127 -12.10 19.06 11.65
N PHE A 128 -11.61 19.01 12.89
CA PHE A 128 -10.63 18.00 13.31
C PHE A 128 -11.20 16.58 13.16
N SER A 129 -12.47 16.38 13.54
CA SER A 129 -13.16 15.10 13.37
C SER A 129 -13.31 14.75 11.89
N ARG A 130 -13.73 15.70 11.04
CA ARG A 130 -13.88 15.53 9.59
C ARG A 130 -12.57 15.10 8.93
N LEU A 131 -11.47 15.78 9.24
CA LEU A 131 -10.14 15.45 8.72
C LEU A 131 -9.68 14.06 9.19
N THR A 132 -9.88 13.75 10.48
CA THR A 132 -9.52 12.43 11.02
C THR A 132 -10.31 11.29 10.36
N LYS A 133 -11.61 11.48 10.10
CA LYS A 133 -12.42 10.53 9.34
C LYS A 133 -11.89 10.33 7.92
N LYS A 134 -11.59 11.41 7.21
CA LYS A 134 -11.04 11.36 5.85
C LYS A 134 -9.75 10.54 5.82
N MET A 135 -8.82 10.83 6.72
CA MET A 135 -7.54 10.11 6.83
C MET A 135 -7.76 8.62 7.13
N LEU A 136 -8.72 8.26 7.99
CA LEU A 136 -9.06 6.87 8.28
C LEU A 136 -9.62 6.13 7.07
N ILE A 137 -10.46 6.78 6.26
CA ILE A 137 -11.02 6.20 5.05
C ILE A 137 -9.90 5.86 4.06
N GLU A 138 -9.04 6.85 3.78
CA GLU A 138 -7.92 6.71 2.84
C GLU A 138 -6.96 5.60 3.29
N GLU A 139 -6.64 5.55 4.58
CA GLU A 139 -5.70 4.57 5.11
C GLU A 139 -6.27 3.15 5.17
N VAL A 140 -7.56 2.99 5.48
CA VAL A 140 -8.25 1.68 5.38
C VAL A 140 -8.18 1.13 3.97
N GLN A 141 -8.46 1.97 2.96
CA GLN A 141 -8.41 1.55 1.57
C GLN A 141 -6.99 1.11 1.20
N LEU A 142 -5.99 1.87 1.61
CA LEU A 142 -4.59 1.56 1.35
C LEU A 142 -4.15 0.25 2.01
N VAL A 143 -4.41 0.07 3.31
CA VAL A 143 -4.09 -1.17 4.04
C VAL A 143 -4.80 -2.36 3.41
N PHE A 144 -6.09 -2.23 3.08
CA PHE A 144 -6.85 -3.28 2.44
C PHE A 144 -6.24 -3.72 1.10
N TYR A 145 -5.95 -2.77 0.21
CA TYR A 145 -5.44 -3.10 -1.12
C TYR A 145 -4.00 -3.61 -1.09
N LEU A 146 -3.13 -3.05 -0.24
CA LEU A 146 -1.77 -3.57 -0.06
C LEU A 146 -1.81 -5.01 0.45
N TYR A 147 -2.59 -5.28 1.50
CA TYR A 147 -2.78 -6.63 2.02
C TYR A 147 -3.31 -7.59 0.96
N LYS A 148 -4.35 -7.17 0.23
CA LYS A 148 -4.94 -7.98 -0.83
C LYS A 148 -3.95 -8.27 -1.95
N LEU A 149 -3.16 -7.28 -2.37
CA LEU A 149 -2.13 -7.46 -3.40
C LEU A 149 -1.05 -8.45 -2.96
N ILE A 150 -0.51 -8.30 -1.74
CA ILE A 150 0.53 -9.20 -1.22
C ILE A 150 0.02 -10.64 -1.11
N ARG A 151 -1.25 -10.83 -0.72
CA ARG A 151 -1.88 -12.14 -0.57
C ARG A 151 -2.26 -12.79 -1.91
N ASP A 152 -2.90 -12.04 -2.80
CA ASP A 152 -3.50 -12.59 -4.03
C ASP A 152 -2.51 -12.57 -5.22
N LYS A 153 -1.47 -11.70 -5.17
CA LYS A 153 -0.37 -11.58 -6.15
C LYS A 153 -0.88 -11.57 -7.60
N ASP A 154 -0.56 -12.61 -8.37
CA ASP A 154 -0.91 -12.73 -9.79
C ASP A 154 -2.44 -12.80 -10.02
N GLN A 155 -3.20 -13.18 -8.99
CA GLN A 155 -4.67 -13.23 -9.00
C GLN A 155 -5.32 -11.94 -8.45
N PHE A 156 -4.51 -10.91 -8.16
CA PHE A 156 -5.02 -9.65 -7.65
C PHE A 156 -5.92 -8.95 -8.67
N ILE A 157 -7.07 -8.48 -8.19
CA ILE A 157 -8.03 -7.69 -8.97
C ILE A 157 -8.28 -6.39 -8.21
N PHE A 158 -8.01 -5.27 -8.88
CA PHE A 158 -8.39 -3.95 -8.40
C PHE A 158 -9.85 -3.70 -8.79
N GLY A 159 -10.71 -3.60 -7.80
CA GLY A 159 -12.15 -3.55 -8.01
C GLY A 159 -12.86 -2.84 -6.87
N GLU A 160 -14.14 -2.58 -7.04
CA GLU A 160 -14.92 -1.85 -6.04
C GLU A 160 -15.32 -2.77 -4.89
N TYR A 161 -14.77 -2.52 -3.71
CA TYR A 161 -15.22 -3.14 -2.46
C TYR A 161 -15.95 -2.11 -1.61
N LYS A 162 -16.91 -2.56 -0.82
CA LYS A 162 -17.57 -1.68 0.14
C LYS A 162 -16.56 -1.25 1.19
N LEU A 163 -16.53 0.04 1.51
CA LEU A 163 -15.60 0.58 2.50
C LEU A 163 -15.69 -0.13 3.86
N LEU A 164 -16.89 -0.57 4.26
CA LEU A 164 -17.08 -1.36 5.50
C LEU A 164 -16.39 -2.73 5.46
N GLU A 165 -16.39 -3.40 4.30
CA GLU A 165 -15.68 -4.67 4.11
C GLU A 165 -14.18 -4.45 4.15
N MET A 166 -13.71 -3.38 3.51
CA MET A 166 -12.31 -2.96 3.57
C MET A 166 -11.90 -2.67 5.02
N ALA A 167 -12.69 -1.90 5.77
CA ALA A 167 -12.45 -1.56 7.16
C ALA A 167 -12.36 -2.80 8.05
N LYS A 168 -13.25 -3.78 7.87
CA LYS A 168 -13.21 -5.03 8.62
C LYS A 168 -11.89 -5.79 8.40
N VAL A 169 -11.43 -5.87 7.16
CA VAL A 169 -10.15 -6.52 6.84
C VAL A 169 -8.98 -5.71 7.38
N ALA A 170 -8.97 -4.39 7.15
CA ALA A 170 -7.90 -3.50 7.60
C ALA A 170 -7.76 -3.51 9.12
N CYS A 171 -8.87 -3.44 9.88
CA CYS A 171 -8.87 -3.59 11.33
C CYS A 171 -8.26 -4.93 11.78
N ASN A 172 -8.66 -6.04 11.17
CA ASN A 172 -8.11 -7.35 11.50
C ASN A 172 -6.60 -7.44 11.19
N VAL A 173 -6.17 -6.85 10.09
CA VAL A 173 -4.75 -6.84 9.67
C VAL A 173 -3.91 -5.95 10.59
N ALA A 174 -4.48 -4.88 11.14
CA ALA A 174 -3.82 -3.93 12.04
C ALA A 174 -4.01 -4.26 13.54
N ASP A 175 -4.61 -5.40 13.88
CA ASP A 175 -4.94 -5.80 15.27
C ASP A 175 -5.83 -4.80 16.02
N ILE A 176 -6.79 -4.19 15.31
CA ILE A 176 -7.79 -3.26 15.84
C ILE A 176 -9.12 -4.00 16.00
N GLY A 177 -9.75 -3.86 17.17
CA GLY A 177 -11.11 -4.37 17.40
C GLY A 177 -12.13 -3.66 16.49
N PHE A 178 -12.77 -4.41 15.59
CA PHE A 178 -13.77 -3.83 14.68
C PHE A 178 -15.10 -3.56 15.41
N ASP A 179 -15.49 -2.28 15.51
CA ASP A 179 -16.78 -1.85 16.01
C ASP A 179 -17.64 -1.21 14.90
N MET A 180 -18.77 -1.85 14.59
CA MET A 180 -19.72 -1.40 13.56
C MET A 180 -20.26 0.01 13.81
N LYS A 181 -20.57 0.37 15.07
CA LYS A 181 -21.13 1.69 15.42
C LYS A 181 -20.10 2.80 15.24
N ILE A 182 -18.83 2.52 15.52
CA ILE A 182 -17.73 3.47 15.28
C ILE A 182 -17.57 3.67 13.78
N TRP A 183 -17.48 2.59 13.02
CA TRP A 183 -17.30 2.68 11.56
C TRP A 183 -18.47 3.37 10.87
N GLN A 184 -19.71 3.17 11.31
CA GLN A 184 -20.87 3.92 10.80
C GLN A 184 -20.73 5.44 10.96
N LYS A 185 -19.99 5.94 11.96
CA LYS A 185 -19.72 7.39 12.14
C LYS A 185 -18.61 7.91 11.24
N ILE A 186 -17.73 7.02 10.77
CA ILE A 186 -16.60 7.33 9.90
C ILE A 186 -17.03 7.29 8.43
N MET A 187 -17.91 6.36 8.05
CA MET A 187 -18.37 6.18 6.67
C MET A 187 -18.94 7.48 6.09
N PRO A 188 -18.69 7.77 4.80
CA PRO A 188 -19.34 8.89 4.14
C PRO A 188 -20.86 8.72 4.21
N SER A 189 -21.57 9.78 4.53
CA SER A 189 -23.01 9.85 4.36
C SER A 189 -23.34 9.65 2.88
N SER A 190 -24.41 8.91 2.57
CA SER A 190 -24.88 8.68 1.20
C SER A 190 -25.35 9.94 0.45
N THR A 191 -25.09 11.12 1.00
CA THR A 191 -25.41 12.45 0.46
C THR A 191 -24.18 13.21 -0.04
N ASP A 192 -22.96 12.68 0.13
CA ASP A 192 -21.71 13.35 -0.23
C ASP A 192 -21.06 12.74 -1.49
N GLY A 193 -21.88 12.55 -2.54
CA GLY A 193 -21.47 12.10 -3.88
C GLY A 193 -21.93 13.08 -4.96
#